data_AF-A0A1M7U5T5-F1
#
_entry.id   AF-A0A1M7U5T5-F1
#
_cell.length_a   1.000
_cell.length_b   1.000
_cell.length_c   1.000
_cell.angle_alpha   90.00
_cell.angle_beta   90.00
_cell.angle_gamma   90.00
#
_symmetry.space_group_name_H-M   'P 1'
#
loop_
_entity.id
_entity.type
_entity.pdbx_description
1 polymer ?
#
loop_
_entity_poly.entity_id
_entity_poly.type
_entity_poly.pdbx_seq_one_letter_code
_entity_poly.pdbx_strand_id
1 'polypeptide(L)' 'MTLTERYNAEARRLLPHMADDLVVDPKIDRVTEIDEIVFRRSEYLGGMACAILAMIARKK' A
#
# COMPACT_ATOMS: atom_id res chain seq x y z
N MET A 1 -2.42 10.92 10.62
CA MET A 1 -2.24 10.26 9.31
C MET A 1 -2.76 8.84 9.42
N THR A 2 -3.72 8.45 8.57
CA THR A 2 -4.31 7.11 8.55
C THR A 2 -3.28 6.07 8.05
N LEU A 3 -3.59 4.78 8.20
CA LEU A 3 -2.77 3.71 7.64
C LEU A 3 -2.61 3.87 6.12
N THR A 4 -3.70 4.14 5.42
CA THR A 4 -3.69 4.28 3.95
C THR A 4 -2.94 5.52 3.48
N GLU A 5 -3.02 6.63 4.20
CA GLU A 5 -2.19 7.81 3.91
C GLU A 5 -0.69 7.48 4.07
N ARG A 6 -0.31 6.73 5.12
CA ARG A 6 1.07 6.24 5.31
C ARG A 6 1.49 5.30 4.19
N TYR A 7 0.61 4.39 3.81
CA TYR A 7 0.83 3.44 2.73
C TYR A 7 1.05 4.14 1.39
N ASN A 8 0.13 5.04 1.00
CA ASN A 8 0.22 5.80 -0.25
C ASN A 8 1.47 6.70 -0.28
N ALA A 9 1.84 7.32 0.84
CA ALA A 9 3.06 8.11 0.94
C ALA A 9 4.32 7.25 0.75
N GLU A 10 4.38 6.08 1.40
CA GLU A 10 5.52 5.17 1.26
C GLU A 10 5.58 4.52 -0.13
N ALA A 11 4.44 4.17 -0.73
CA ALA A 11 4.36 3.69 -2.11
C ALA A 11 4.93 4.74 -3.08
N ARG A 12 4.54 6.01 -2.94
CA ARG A 12 5.04 7.11 -3.77
C ARG A 12 6.53 7.38 -3.55
N ARG A 13 7.04 7.18 -2.33
CA ARG A 13 8.46 7.36 -2.00
C ARG A 13 9.34 6.22 -2.50
N LEU A 14 8.87 4.98 -2.37
CA LEU A 14 9.64 3.76 -2.69
C LEU A 14 9.56 3.38 -4.16
N LEU A 15 8.38 3.55 -4.76
CA LEU A 15 8.04 3.08 -6.10
C LEU A 15 7.34 4.19 -6.89
N PRO A 16 7.99 5.34 -7.14
CA PRO A 16 7.35 6.51 -7.72
C PRO A 16 6.74 6.25 -9.11
N HIS A 17 7.34 5.37 -9.89
CA HIS A 17 6.85 4.99 -11.23
C HIS A 17 5.63 4.04 -11.21
N MET A 18 5.30 3.49 -10.04
CA MET A 18 4.19 2.55 -9.84
C MET A 18 3.18 3.07 -8.81
N ALA A 19 3.33 4.31 -8.37
CA ALA A 19 2.54 4.88 -7.27
C ALA A 19 1.05 4.88 -7.61
N ASP A 20 0.69 5.15 -8.86
CA ASP A 20 -0.69 5.18 -9.33
C ASP A 20 -1.31 3.78 -9.40
N ASP A 21 -0.52 2.75 -9.67
CA ASP A 21 -0.98 1.35 -9.65
C ASP A 21 -1.18 0.83 -8.22
N LEU A 22 -0.46 1.40 -7.26
CA LEU A 22 -0.48 1.02 -5.85
C LEU A 22 -1.46 1.86 -5.02
N VAL A 23 -1.90 3.03 -5.49
CA VAL A 23 -2.70 3.96 -4.67
C VAL A 23 -4.03 3.34 -4.22
N VAL A 24 -4.37 3.49 -2.94
CA VAL A 24 -5.64 3.03 -2.36
C VAL A 24 -6.43 4.22 -1.82
N ASP A 25 -7.76 4.14 -1.86
CA ASP A 25 -8.65 5.18 -1.34
C ASP A 25 -8.33 5.47 0.14
N PRO A 26 -8.05 6.73 0.54
CA PRO A 26 -7.73 7.11 1.92
C PRO A 26 -8.77 6.71 2.97
N LYS A 27 -10.03 6.41 2.56
CA LYS A 27 -11.11 5.95 3.44
C LYS A 27 -10.97 4.49 3.86
N ILE A 28 -10.14 3.69 3.17
CA ILE A 28 -9.81 2.33 3.59
C ILE A 28 -8.94 2.43 4.85
N ASP A 29 -9.27 1.68 5.89
CA ASP A 29 -8.55 1.73 7.18
C ASP A 29 -7.97 0.38 7.63
N ARG A 30 -8.21 -0.69 6.85
CA ARG A 30 -7.75 -2.05 7.17
C ARG A 30 -6.63 -2.53 6.26
N VAL A 31 -5.58 -3.08 6.88
CA VAL A 31 -4.43 -3.71 6.20
C VAL A 31 -4.89 -4.75 5.18
N THR A 32 -5.83 -5.62 5.57
CA THR A 32 -6.35 -6.70 4.72
C THR A 32 -7.07 -6.17 3.48
N GLU A 33 -7.74 -5.02 3.59
CA GLU A 33 -8.45 -4.41 2.46
C GLU A 33 -7.48 -3.75 1.49
N ILE A 34 -6.42 -3.10 2.00
CA ILE A 34 -5.33 -2.56 1.16
C ILE A 34 -4.70 -3.70 0.34
N ASP A 35 -4.34 -4.80 1.00
CA ASP A 35 -3.73 -5.97 0.35
C ASP A 35 -4.67 -6.56 -0.72
N GLU A 36 -5.94 -6.81 -0.39
CA GLU A 36 -6.91 -7.38 -1.33
C GLU A 36 -7.18 -6.47 -2.54
N ILE A 37 -7.28 -5.15 -2.33
CA ILE A 37 -7.48 -4.19 -3.42
C ILE A 37 -6.31 -4.26 -4.40
N VAL A 38 -5.08 -4.26 -3.90
CA VAL A 38 -3.90 -4.20 -4.74
C VAL A 38 -3.62 -5.56 -5.38
N PHE A 39 -3.84 -6.66 -4.66
CA PHE A 39 -3.73 -8.02 -5.19
C PHE A 39 -4.69 -8.27 -6.36
N ARG A 40 -5.93 -7.75 -6.29
CA ARG A 40 -6.90 -7.82 -7.39
C ARG A 40 -6.48 -7.06 -8.65
N ARG A 41 -5.57 -6.07 -8.54
CA ARG A 41 -4.99 -5.39 -9.69
C ARG A 41 -3.90 -6.23 -10.35
N SER A 42 -3.06 -6.87 -9.52
CA SER A 42 -2.05 -7.84 -9.94
C SER A 42 -1.42 -8.49 -8.71
N GLU A 43 -1.14 -9.78 -8.78
CA GLU A 43 -0.40 -10.50 -7.73
C GLU A 43 0.97 -9.85 -7.45
N TYR A 44 1.64 -9.34 -8.51
CA TYR A 44 2.89 -8.61 -8.38
C TYR A 44 2.74 -7.34 -7.54
N LEU A 45 1.67 -6.58 -7.76
CA LEU A 45 1.37 -5.39 -6.99
C LEU A 45 0.96 -5.75 -5.55
N GLY A 46 0.22 -6.85 -5.37
CA GLY A 46 -0.15 -7.36 -4.05
C GLY A 46 1.08 -7.68 -3.19
N GLY A 47 2.07 -8.36 -3.78
CA GLY A 47 3.35 -8.62 -3.09
C GLY A 47 4.07 -7.34 -2.65
N MET A 48 4.05 -6.29 -3.48
CA MET A 48 4.61 -4.99 -3.12
C MET A 48 3.83 -4.30 -2.00
N ALA A 49 2.50 -4.35 -2.05
CA ALA A 49 1.67 -3.78 -1.00
C ALA A 49 1.96 -4.43 0.35
N CYS A 50 2.04 -5.77 0.39
CA CYS A 50 2.47 -6.52 1.56
C CYS A 50 3.84 -6.06 2.10
N ALA A 51 4.84 -5.90 1.23
CA ALA A 51 6.17 -5.45 1.64
C ALA A 51 6.14 -4.03 2.24
N ILE A 52 5.41 -3.10 1.63
CA ILE A 52 5.25 -1.72 2.13
C ILE A 52 4.56 -1.72 3.50
N LEU A 53 3.47 -2.49 3.64
CA LEU A 53 2.74 -2.61 4.91
C LEU A 53 3.63 -3.19 6.02
N ALA A 54 4.45 -4.20 5.72
CA ALA A 54 5.41 -4.76 6.66
C ALA A 54 6.48 -3.73 7.10
N MET A 55 6.99 -2.91 6.17
CA MET A 55 7.94 -1.84 6.50
C MET A 55 7.30 -0.76 7.39
N ILE A 56 6.05 -0.40 7.13
CA ILE A 56 5.29 0.55 7.95
C ILE A 56 5.09 0.01 9.37
N ALA A 57 4.79 -1.29 9.50
CA ALA A 57 4.61 -1.96 10.78
C ALA A 57 5.92 -2.03 11.60
N ARG A 58 7.08 -2.18 10.95
CA ARG A 58 8.40 -2.18 11.62
C ARG A 58 8.86 -0.79 12.09
N LYS A 59 8.35 0.29 11.49
CA LYS A 59 8.65 1.67 11.89
C LYS A 59 7.79 2.18 13.06
N LYS A 60 6.95 1.32 13.65
CA LYS A 60 6.10 1.63 14.80
C LYS A 60 6.82 1.35 16.11
#